data_AF-A0A3N6HXX5-F1
#
_entry.id   AF-A0A3N6HXX5-F1
#
_cell.length_a   1.000
_cell.length_b   1.000
_cell.length_c   1.000
_cell.angle_alpha   90.00
_cell.angle_beta   90.00
_cell.angle_gamma   90.00
#
_symmetry.space_group_name_H-M   'P 1'
#
loop_
_entity.id
_entity.type
_entity.pdbx_description
1 polymer ?
#
loop_
_entity_poly.entity_id
_entity_poly.type
_entity_poly.pdbx_seq_one_letter_code
_entity_poly.pdbx_strand_id
1 'polypeptide(L)'
;MAARCGPELVAPEGVEAQTCVMTEGGETWARTYYRNATGEVLRPVLTLLGPGGRTVELHCAPAAHDEPGTCETPRVPSSGAPRSATAVAEFGGAGPVDEAPLLLRAGSERAPGAGD
;
A
#
# COMPACT_ATOMS: atom_id res chain seq x y z
N MET A 1 -3.20 -7.04 -17.83
CA MET A 1 -3.03 -6.56 -16.45
C MET A 1 -3.24 -7.71 -15.47
N ALA A 2 -2.44 -7.80 -14.41
CA ALA A 2 -2.69 -8.67 -13.27
C ALA A 2 -2.62 -7.86 -11.97
N ALA A 3 -3.45 -8.23 -11.00
CA ALA A 3 -3.52 -7.61 -9.68
C ALA A 3 -3.41 -8.71 -8.62
N ARG A 4 -2.60 -8.47 -7.60
CA ARG A 4 -2.38 -9.40 -6.48
C ARG A 4 -2.66 -8.65 -5.19
N CYS A 5 -3.90 -8.73 -4.75
CA CYS A 5 -4.42 -7.96 -3.63
C CYS A 5 -4.40 -8.79 -2.36
N GLY A 6 -4.01 -8.17 -1.25
CA GLY A 6 -4.17 -8.76 0.06
C GLY A 6 -5.63 -8.70 0.53
N PRO A 7 -5.90 -9.18 1.75
CA PRO A 7 -7.22 -9.01 2.36
C PRO A 7 -7.54 -7.52 2.53
N GLU A 8 -8.83 -7.21 2.51
CA GLU A 8 -9.32 -5.94 3.01
C GLU A 8 -9.21 -5.94 4.53
N LEU A 9 -8.59 -4.90 5.08
CA LEU A 9 -8.41 -4.71 6.52
C LEU A 9 -9.15 -3.47 6.96
N VAL A 10 -9.70 -3.52 8.17
CA VAL A 10 -10.43 -2.43 8.82
C VAL A 10 -9.82 -2.18 10.20
N ALA A 11 -9.36 -0.95 10.42
CA ALA A 11 -8.85 -0.51 11.71
C ALA A 11 -10.00 -0.17 12.66
N PRO A 12 -9.85 -0.38 13.98
CA PRO A 12 -10.84 0.03 14.97
C PRO A 12 -11.25 1.50 14.89
N GLU A 13 -10.33 2.35 14.45
CA GLU A 13 -10.52 3.80 14.31
C GLU A 13 -11.37 4.17 13.08
N GLY A 14 -11.62 3.24 12.15
CA GLY A 14 -12.43 3.45 10.95
C GLY A 14 -11.64 3.64 9.65
N VAL A 15 -10.35 3.28 9.63
CA VAL A 15 -9.57 3.23 8.39
C VAL A 15 -9.78 1.87 7.72
N GLU A 16 -10.22 1.86 6.47
CA GLU A 16 -10.32 0.63 5.67
C GLU A 16 -9.27 0.68 4.57
N ALA A 17 -8.59 -0.44 4.31
CA ALA A 17 -7.62 -0.50 3.21
C ALA A 17 -7.46 -1.89 2.60
N GLN A 18 -7.19 -1.90 1.30
CA GLN A 18 -6.75 -3.07 0.55
C GLN A 18 -5.58 -2.70 -0.35
N THR A 19 -4.47 -3.42 -0.23
CA THR A 19 -3.24 -3.16 -0.98
C THR A 19 -2.99 -4.25 -2.01
N CYS A 20 -2.59 -3.85 -3.21
CA CYS A 20 -2.36 -4.71 -4.36
C CYS A 20 -1.00 -4.44 -4.99
N VAL A 21 -0.35 -5.49 -5.47
CA VAL A 21 0.71 -5.37 -6.49
C VAL A 21 0.05 -5.48 -7.86
N MET A 22 0.37 -4.52 -8.72
CA MET A 22 -0.17 -4.38 -10.06
C MET A 22 0.94 -4.65 -11.08
N THR A 23 0.63 -5.40 -12.13
CA THR A 23 1.57 -5.67 -13.23
C THR A 23 0.90 -5.54 -14.58
N GLU A 24 1.51 -4.78 -15.48
CA GLU A 24 1.03 -4.57 -16.84
C GLU A 24 2.19 -4.12 -17.74
N GLY A 25 2.25 -4.61 -18.98
CA GLY A 25 3.21 -4.10 -19.96
C GLY A 25 4.69 -4.26 -19.59
N GLY A 26 5.04 -5.19 -18.70
CA GLY A 26 6.41 -5.31 -18.19
C GLY A 26 6.76 -4.32 -17.07
N GLU A 27 5.78 -3.59 -16.55
CA GLU A 27 5.91 -2.71 -15.41
C GLU A 27 5.27 -3.34 -14.16
N THR A 28 5.71 -2.90 -12.99
CA THR A 28 5.15 -3.27 -11.69
C THR A 28 4.98 -2.01 -10.85
N TRP A 29 3.85 -1.89 -10.16
CA TRP A 29 3.58 -0.82 -9.20
C TRP A 29 2.73 -1.34 -8.04
N ALA A 30 2.77 -0.66 -6.91
CA ALA A 30 1.82 -0.88 -5.85
C ALA A 30 0.61 0.04 -6.02
N ARG A 31 -0.56 -0.46 -5.66
CA ARG A 31 -1.78 0.32 -5.53
C ARG A 31 -2.44 0.00 -4.20
N THR A 32 -2.86 1.01 -3.45
CA THR A 32 -3.71 0.82 -2.28
C THR A 32 -5.03 1.56 -2.47
N TYR A 33 -6.11 0.86 -2.17
CA TYR A 33 -7.45 1.40 -2.01
C TYR A 33 -7.68 1.64 -0.53
N TYR A 34 -8.29 2.75 -0.17
CA TYR A 34 -8.57 3.05 1.23
C TYR A 34 -9.81 3.92 1.41
N ARG A 35 -10.36 3.91 2.62
CA ARG A 35 -11.46 4.77 3.06
C ARG A 35 -11.16 5.30 4.45
N ASN A 36 -11.43 6.58 4.67
CA ASN A 36 -11.15 7.25 5.94
C ASN A 36 -12.44 7.67 6.65
N ALA A 37 -12.97 6.79 7.50
CA ALA A 37 -14.12 7.11 8.35
C ALA A 37 -13.73 7.75 9.68
N THR A 38 -12.44 8.02 9.92
CA THR A 38 -11.95 8.56 11.19
C THR A 38 -12.32 10.04 11.40
N GLY A 39 -12.54 10.77 10.30
CA GLY A 39 -12.74 12.23 10.31
C GLY A 39 -11.46 13.05 10.48
N GLU A 40 -10.32 12.41 10.75
CA GLU A 40 -9.01 13.03 10.92
C GLU A 40 -8.17 12.92 9.64
N VAL A 41 -7.12 13.74 9.52
CA VAL A 41 -6.20 13.66 8.39
C VAL A 41 -5.34 12.41 8.50
N LEU A 42 -5.45 11.49 7.53
CA LEU A 42 -4.55 10.35 7.40
C LEU A 42 -3.35 10.70 6.52
N ARG A 43 -2.20 10.10 6.82
CA ARG A 43 -0.99 10.17 5.98
C ARG A 43 -0.63 8.76 5.49
N PRO A 44 -1.16 8.32 4.34
CA PRO A 44 -0.83 7.00 3.80
C PRO A 44 0.58 7.01 3.22
N VAL A 45 1.34 5.97 3.52
CA VAL A 45 2.62 5.67 2.89
C VAL A 45 2.48 4.34 2.17
N LEU A 46 2.75 4.32 0.87
CA LEU A 46 2.68 3.12 0.05
C LEU A 46 4.07 2.72 -0.39
N THR A 47 4.46 1.49 -0.04
CA THR A 47 5.78 0.96 -0.29
C THR A 47 5.68 -0.30 -1.13
N LEU A 48 6.30 -0.25 -2.32
CA LEU A 48 6.52 -1.41 -3.19
C LEU A 48 7.92 -1.97 -2.90
N LEU A 49 7.97 -3.22 -2.46
CA LEU A 49 9.20 -3.98 -2.29
C LEU A 49 9.36 -4.90 -3.50
N GLY A 50 10.42 -4.68 -4.26
CA GLY A 50 10.81 -5.48 -5.40
C GLY A 50 11.95 -6.46 -5.09
N PRO A 51 12.25 -7.37 -6.03
CA PRO A 51 13.35 -8.32 -5.87
C PRO A 51 14.70 -7.60 -5.71
N GLY A 52 15.57 -8.18 -4.87
CA GLY A 52 16.92 -7.66 -4.61
C GLY A 52 16.98 -6.48 -3.65
N GLY A 53 15.97 -6.33 -2.77
CA GLY A 53 15.94 -5.25 -1.77
C GLY A 53 15.60 -3.87 -2.35
N ARG A 54 15.06 -3.82 -3.57
CA ARG A 54 14.64 -2.56 -4.19
C ARG A 54 13.33 -2.10 -3.59
N THR A 55 13.27 -0.84 -3.19
CA THR A 55 12.09 -0.27 -2.55
C THR A 55 11.69 1.01 -3.28
N VAL A 56 10.40 1.14 -3.58
CA VAL A 56 9.79 2.37 -4.07
C VAL A 56 8.75 2.77 -3.06
N GLU A 57 8.94 3.93 -2.43
CA GLU A 57 8.03 4.47 -1.44
C GLU A 57 7.36 5.73 -2.01
N LEU A 58 6.08 5.89 -1.70
CA LEU A 58 5.30 7.07 -2.03
C LEU A 58 4.49 7.50 -0.81
N HIS A 59 4.71 8.73 -0.38
CA HIS A 59 3.80 9.41 0.56
C HIS A 59 2.61 9.95 -0.23
N CYS A 60 1.43 9.41 0.06
CA CYS A 60 0.20 9.78 -0.59
C CYS A 60 -0.31 11.11 -0.05
N ALA A 61 -1.15 11.80 -0.83
CA ALA A 61 -1.82 12.99 -0.36
C ALA A 61 -2.66 12.68 0.89
N PRO A 62 -2.72 13.58 1.89
CA PRO A 62 -3.51 13.31 3.07
C PRO A 62 -5.00 13.21 2.74
N ALA A 63 -5.67 12.20 3.28
CA ALA A 63 -7.10 12.01 3.10
C ALA A 63 -7.83 12.42 4.36
N ALA A 64 -8.82 13.31 4.25
CA ALA A 64 -9.61 13.81 5.38
C ALA A 64 -11.11 13.52 5.24
N HIS A 65 -11.50 12.73 4.23
CA HIS A 65 -12.89 12.52 3.86
C HIS A 65 -13.21 11.03 3.77
N ASP A 66 -14.46 10.71 4.03
CA ASP A 66 -15.01 9.36 4.09
C ASP A 66 -15.32 8.75 2.70
N GLU A 67 -14.66 9.29 1.68
CA GLU A 67 -14.78 8.86 0.29
C GLU A 67 -13.67 7.85 -0.06
N PRO A 68 -13.94 6.88 -0.94
CA PRO A 68 -12.93 5.95 -1.41
C PRO A 68 -11.76 6.67 -2.09
N GLY A 69 -10.57 6.50 -1.52
CA GLY A 69 -9.30 6.99 -2.04
C GLY A 69 -8.48 5.88 -2.71
N THR A 70 -7.59 6.28 -3.61
CA THR A 70 -6.59 5.38 -4.20
C THR A 70 -5.24 6.07 -4.23
N CYS A 71 -4.18 5.32 -3.97
CA CYS A 71 -2.81 5.77 -4.14
C CYS A 71 -1.99 4.71 -4.88
N GLU A 72 -1.12 5.14 -5.80
CA GLU A 72 -0.31 4.27 -6.63
C GLU A 72 1.14 4.74 -6.65
N THR A 73 2.10 3.82 -6.47
CA THR A 73 3.52 4.16 -6.65
C THR A 73 3.84 4.43 -8.13
N PRO A 74 4.92 5.15 -8.44
CA PRO A 74 5.46 5.18 -9.79
C PRO A 74 5.64 3.76 -10.35
N ARG A 75 5.38 3.61 -11.66
CA ARG A 75 5.58 2.34 -12.36
C ARG A 75 7.07 2.11 -12.56
N VAL A 76 7.53 0.92 -12.20
CA VAL A 76 8.93 0.53 -12.39
C VAL A 76 9.05 -0.68 -13.30
N PRO A 77 10.14 -0.78 -14.10
CA PRO A 77 10.38 -1.96 -14.92
C PRO A 77 10.45 -3.24 -14.09
N SER A 78 9.68 -4.25 -14.47
CA SER A 78 9.72 -5.59 -13.87
C SER A 78 11.01 -6.30 -14.26
N SER A 79 12.07 -6.08 -13.49
CA SER A 79 13.36 -6.73 -13.69
C SER A 79 13.41 -7.97 -12.81
N GLY A 80 12.97 -9.09 -13.38
CA GLY A 80 12.90 -10.39 -12.71
C GLY A 80 11.47 -10.93 -12.59
N ALA A 81 11.27 -11.96 -11.76
CA ALA A 81 9.96 -12.57 -11.56
C ALA A 81 9.03 -11.61 -10.82
N PRO A 82 7.95 -11.09 -11.46
CA PRO A 82 7.02 -10.15 -10.84
C PRO A 82 6.34 -10.70 -9.58
N ARG A 83 6.34 -12.04 -9.43
CA ARG A 83 5.82 -12.73 -8.25
C ARG A 83 6.56 -12.41 -6.96
N SER A 84 7.81 -11.98 -7.04
CA SER A 84 8.63 -11.62 -5.87
C SER A 84 8.32 -10.23 -5.30
N ALA A 85 7.57 -9.41 -6.02
CA ALA A 85 7.18 -8.09 -5.52
C ALA A 85 6.05 -8.21 -4.49
N THR A 86 6.15 -7.42 -3.42
CA THR A 86 5.12 -7.25 -2.40
C THR A 86 4.89 -5.77 -2.16
N ALA A 87 3.68 -5.39 -1.76
CA ALA A 87 3.36 -4.02 -1.40
C ALA A 87 2.84 -3.95 0.04
N VAL A 88 3.14 -2.85 0.72
CA VAL A 88 2.61 -2.53 2.05
C VAL A 88 2.16 -1.08 2.04
N ALA A 89 0.95 -0.84 2.51
CA ALA A 89 0.43 0.48 2.80
C ALA A 89 0.35 0.68 4.32
N GLU A 90 0.86 1.81 4.80
CA GLU A 90 0.84 2.20 6.20
C GLU A 90 0.04 3.49 6.35
N PHE A 91 -0.91 3.50 7.28
CA PHE A 91 -1.80 4.63 7.53
C PHE A 91 -1.47 5.20 8.91
N GLY A 92 -0.76 6.32 8.92
CA GLY A 92 -0.52 7.09 10.14
C GLY A 92 -1.68 8.04 10.44
N GLY A 93 -1.98 8.20 11.72
CA GLY A 93 -2.95 9.19 12.21
C GLY A 93 -2.45 10.64 12.11
N ALA A 94 -3.23 11.57 12.66
CA ALA A 94 -2.85 12.98 12.72
C ALA A 94 -1.61 13.19 13.61
N GLY A 95 -0.66 14.00 13.14
CA GLY A 95 0.59 14.32 13.85
C GLY A 95 1.79 14.45 12.90
N PRO A 96 2.98 14.79 13.44
CA PRO A 96 4.26 14.66 12.74
C PRO A 96 4.51 13.20 12.34
N VAL A 97 5.16 12.97 11.19
CA VAL A 97 5.33 11.61 10.63
C VAL A 97 6.03 10.65 11.59
N ASP A 98 7.00 11.15 12.36
CA ASP A 98 7.78 10.35 13.32
C ASP A 98 7.03 10.07 14.65
N GLU A 99 5.92 10.77 14.89
CA GLU A 99 5.17 10.72 16.15
C GLU A 99 3.72 10.23 15.98
N ALA A 100 3.22 10.22 14.73
CA ALA A 100 1.87 9.79 14.43
C ALA A 100 1.69 8.29 14.70
N PRO A 101 0.64 7.88 15.44
CA PRO A 101 0.39 6.47 15.68
C PRO A 101 0.05 5.77 14.36
N LEU A 102 0.60 4.57 14.17
CA LEU A 102 0.21 3.68 13.08
C LEU A 102 -1.18 3.11 13.39
N LEU A 103 -2.16 3.46 12.55
CA LEU A 103 -3.54 3.01 12.71
C LEU A 103 -3.79 1.69 11.98
N LEU A 104 -3.26 1.58 10.75
CA LEU A 104 -3.45 0.41 9.91
C LEU A 104 -2.20 0.13 9.08
N ARG A 105 -1.87 -1.16 8.95
CA ARG A 105 -0.89 -1.66 8.00
C ARG A 105 -1.54 -2.73 7.14
N ALA A 106 -1.69 -2.46 5.84
CA ALA A 106 -2.27 -3.38 4.86
C ALA A 106 -1.19 -3.88 3.89
N GLY A 107 -1.09 -5.20 3.75
CA GLY A 107 -0.12 -5.84 2.85
C GLY A 107 -0.81 -6.45 1.64
N SER A 108 -0.10 -6.53 0.52
CA SER A 108 -0.54 -7.33 -0.63
C SER A 108 -0.42 -8.82 -0.35
N GLU A 109 -1.10 -9.64 -1.15
CA GLU A 109 -0.87 -11.08 -1.15
C GLU A 109 0.62 -11.37 -1.44
N ARG A 110 1.26 -12.14 -0.57
CA ARG A 110 2.60 -12.70 -0.86
C ARG A 110 2.45 -13.79 -1.91
N ALA A 111 3.41 -13.88 -2.84
CA ALA A 111 3.47 -15.09 -3.67
C ALA A 111 3.64 -16.32 -2.78
N PRO A 112 2.93 -17.43 -3.09
CA PRO A 112 3.28 -18.70 -2.48
C PRO A 112 4.77 -18.97 -2.77
N GLY A 113 5.59 -19.02 -1.72
CA GLY A 113 7.04 -19.22 -1.81
C GLY A 113 7.95 -18.24 -1.07
N ALA A 114 7.41 -17.21 -0.38
CA ALA A 114 8.21 -16.43 0.58
C ALA A 114 8.13 -17.08 1.97
N GLY A 115 8.82 -18.20 2.14
CA GLY A 115 9.02 -18.84 3.43
C GLY A 115 10.42 -19.42 3.51
N ASP A 116 11.18 -18.99 4.52
CA ASP A 116 12.11 -19.83 5.26
C ASP A 116 11.60 -19.82 6.71
#